data_AF-A0A964MMC5-F1
#
_entry.id   AF-A0A964MMC5-F1
#
_cell.length_a   1.000
_cell.length_b   1.000
_cell.length_c   1.000
_cell.angle_alpha   90.00
_cell.angle_beta   90.00
_cell.angle_gamma   90.00
#
_symmetry.space_group_name_H-M   'P 1'
#
loop_
_entity.id
_entity.type
_entity.pdbx_description
1 polymer ?
#
loop_
_entity_poly.entity_id
_entity_poly.type
_entity_poly.pdbx_seq_one_letter_code
_entity_poly.pdbx_strand_id
1 'polypeptide(L)'
;MAVTGKSKYAPSTVAINVGVGSLILFSILPLIWTAYTSVRPEIEIVKHPTGLMFGNLGFEAYREVWKYTDFPHLLGNSVIVSMMTMVMSLTLGTFAGYALSRANFGGKQGILLFYMLVRVIPGVLLLIPIYIMMMKLNLLDTKFGLALAYTTFTLPAAIWLMKGFFD
;
A
#
# COMPACT_ATOMS: atom_id res chain seq x y z
N MET A 1 -22.01 -2.61 43.75
CA MET A 1 -22.25 -1.16 43.56
C MET A 1 -21.92 -0.80 42.13
N ALA A 2 -22.87 -0.15 41.46
CA ALA A 2 -22.91 0.15 40.04
C ALA A 2 -21.78 1.10 39.59
N VAL A 3 -21.26 0.92 38.36
CA VAL A 3 -21.21 1.95 37.29
C VAL A 3 -21.04 1.26 35.92
N THR A 4 -22.11 0.68 35.37
CA THR A 4 -22.23 0.55 33.91
C THR A 4 -23.09 1.70 33.43
N GLY A 5 -22.49 2.90 33.41
CA GLY A 5 -23.10 4.06 32.79
C GLY A 5 -23.16 3.85 31.28
N LYS A 6 -24.25 3.24 30.79
CA LYS A 6 -24.55 3.25 29.36
C LYS A 6 -24.72 4.70 28.95
N SER A 7 -23.76 5.21 28.17
CA SER A 7 -23.79 6.54 27.58
C SER A 7 -25.15 6.78 26.90
N LYS A 8 -25.78 7.89 27.26
CA LYS A 8 -27.12 8.32 26.77
C LYS A 8 -27.15 8.60 25.26
N TYR A 9 -26.01 8.51 24.59
CA TYR A 9 -25.80 8.76 23.16
C TYR A 9 -25.21 7.57 22.41
N ALA A 10 -25.14 6.38 23.02
CA ALA A 10 -24.66 5.19 22.31
C ALA A 10 -25.69 4.81 21.22
N PRO A 11 -25.33 4.85 19.92
CA PRO A 11 -26.20 4.35 18.87
C PRO A 11 -26.57 2.90 19.19
N SER A 12 -27.82 2.52 18.91
CA SER A 12 -28.26 1.14 19.12
C SER A 12 -27.30 0.19 18.40
N THR A 13 -27.01 -0.97 18.97
CA THR A 13 -26.14 -1.98 18.33
C THR A 13 -26.58 -2.29 16.89
N VAL A 14 -27.89 -2.19 16.63
CA VAL A 14 -28.49 -2.29 15.30
C VAL A 14 -28.03 -1.15 14.37
N ALA A 15 -28.05 0.11 14.82
CA ALA A 15 -27.58 1.25 14.03
C ALA A 15 -26.07 1.15 13.72
N ILE A 16 -25.27 0.66 14.66
CA ILE A 16 -23.85 0.39 14.42
C ILE A 16 -23.68 -0.67 13.34
N ASN A 17 -24.40 -1.80 13.45
CA ASN A 17 -24.31 -2.90 12.48
C ASN A 17 -24.77 -2.48 11.08
N VAL A 18 -25.83 -1.69 10.97
CA VAL A 18 -26.29 -1.13 9.69
C VAL A 18 -25.26 -0.17 9.09
N GLY A 19 -24.66 0.68 9.92
CA GLY A 19 -23.58 1.58 9.50
C GLY A 19 -22.37 0.81 8.98
N VAL A 20 -21.90 -0.19 9.73
CA VAL A 20 -20.80 -1.07 9.32
C VAL A 20 -21.13 -1.84 8.05
N GLY A 21 -22.34 -2.41 7.96
CA GLY A 21 -22.78 -3.14 6.77
C GLY A 21 -22.81 -2.27 5.52
N SER A 22 -23.28 -1.04 5.63
CA SER A 22 -23.30 -0.06 4.54
C SER A 22 -21.89 0.31 4.08
N LEU A 23 -20.96 0.52 5.02
CA LEU A 23 -19.56 0.79 4.71
C LEU A 23 -18.89 -0.39 4.01
N ILE A 24 -19.13 -1.61 4.49
CA ILE A 24 -18.61 -2.84 3.84
C ILE A 24 -19.12 -2.93 2.40
N LEU A 25 -20.42 -2.73 2.18
CA LEU A 25 -21.00 -2.77 0.85
C LEU A 25 -20.36 -1.72 -0.06
N PHE A 26 -20.24 -0.48 0.42
CA PHE A 26 -19.62 0.61 -0.31
C PHE A 26 -18.16 0.32 -0.67
N SER A 27 -17.37 -0.24 0.24
CA SER A 27 -15.97 -0.59 0.00
C SER A 27 -15.79 -1.79 -0.95
N ILE A 28 -16.71 -2.75 -0.95
CA ILE A 28 -16.63 -3.95 -1.78
C ILE A 28 -17.14 -3.71 -3.22
N LEU A 29 -18.07 -2.78 -3.42
CA LEU A 29 -18.60 -2.44 -4.75
C LEU A 29 -17.52 -2.25 -5.84
N PRO A 30 -16.47 -1.41 -5.66
CA PRO A 30 -15.43 -1.25 -6.68
C PRO A 30 -14.60 -2.53 -6.91
N LEU A 31 -14.45 -3.39 -5.90
CA LEU A 31 -13.77 -4.68 -6.04
C LEU A 31 -14.61 -5.65 -6.86
N ILE A 32 -15.93 -5.72 -6.60
CA ILE A 32 -16.87 -6.51 -7.42
C ILE A 32 -16.86 -6.00 -8.86
N TRP A 33 -16.89 -4.68 -9.05
CA TRP A 33 -16.83 -4.09 -10.38
C TRP A 33 -15.54 -4.47 -11.12
N THR A 34 -14.40 -4.39 -10.44
CA THR A 34 -13.10 -4.77 -11.02
C THR A 34 -13.08 -6.26 -11.41
N ALA A 35 -13.56 -7.14 -10.53
CA ALA A 35 -13.66 -8.58 -10.79
C ALA A 35 -14.65 -8.91 -11.92
N TYR A 36 -15.73 -8.14 -12.04
CA TYR A 36 -16.66 -8.26 -13.17
C TYR A 36 -16.00 -7.81 -14.47
N THR A 37 -15.28 -6.69 -14.47
CA THR A 37 -14.59 -6.19 -15.68
C THR A 37 -13.45 -7.08 -16.14
N SER A 38 -12.79 -7.82 -15.23
CA SER A 38 -11.65 -8.67 -15.59
C SER A 38 -12.03 -9.94 -16.36
N VAL A 39 -13.30 -10.35 -16.30
CA VAL A 39 -13.84 -11.50 -17.06
C VAL A 39 -14.59 -11.07 -18.33
N ARG A 40 -14.57 -9.79 -18.69
CA ARG A 40 -15.22 -9.30 -19.91
C ARG A 40 -14.24 -9.29 -21.08
N PRO A 41 -14.67 -9.73 -22.27
CA PRO A 41 -13.87 -9.61 -23.49
C PRO A 41 -13.54 -8.14 -23.80
N GLU A 42 -12.30 -7.87 -24.21
CA GLU A 42 -11.83 -6.51 -24.53
C GLU A 42 -12.72 -5.81 -25.57
N ILE A 43 -13.25 -6.58 -26.53
CA ILE A 43 -14.13 -6.07 -27.59
C ILE A 43 -15.46 -5.51 -27.07
N GLU A 44 -15.90 -5.89 -25.86
CA GLU A 44 -17.09 -5.32 -25.22
C GLU A 44 -16.77 -4.06 -24.38
N ILE A 45 -15.51 -3.92 -23.95
CA ILE A 45 -15.03 -2.76 -23.18
C ILE A 45 -14.76 -1.57 -24.11
N VAL A 46 -14.30 -1.82 -25.34
CA VAL A 46 -13.93 -0.77 -26.32
C VAL A 46 -15.10 -0.34 -27.22
N LYS A 47 -16.22 -1.08 -27.24
CA LYS A 47 -17.41 -0.72 -28.06
C LYS A 47 -18.15 0.49 -27.47
N HIS A 48 -18.58 1.41 -28.34
CA HIS A 48 -19.45 2.54 -27.99
C HIS A 48 -20.88 2.32 -28.57
N PRO A 49 -21.95 2.39 -27.76
CA PRO A 49 -21.96 2.57 -26.30
C PRO A 49 -21.45 1.31 -25.58
N THR A 50 -20.67 1.49 -24.51
CA THR A 50 -20.26 0.39 -23.64
C THR A 50 -21.51 -0.21 -23.02
N GLY A 51 -21.97 -1.33 -23.57
CA GLY A 51 -23.15 -2.01 -23.07
C GLY A 51 -22.93 -2.39 -21.61
N LEU A 52 -23.81 -1.87 -20.73
CA LEU A 52 -24.04 -2.40 -19.38
C LEU A 52 -24.70 -3.79 -19.42
N MET A 53 -24.86 -4.38 -20.61
CA MET A 53 -25.46 -5.70 -20.79
C MET A 53 -24.55 -6.76 -20.18
N PHE A 54 -25.13 -7.53 -19.26
CA PHE A 54 -24.61 -8.80 -18.77
C PHE A 54 -24.53 -9.77 -19.96
N GLY A 55 -23.36 -9.88 -20.60
CA GLY A 55 -23.18 -10.69 -21.80
C GLY A 55 -21.73 -11.16 -21.96
N ASN A 56 -21.57 -12.39 -22.45
CA ASN A 56 -20.31 -13.10 -22.73
C ASN A 56 -19.19 -12.92 -21.69
N LEU A 57 -19.40 -13.45 -20.49
CA LEU A 57 -18.30 -13.65 -19.54
C LEU A 57 -17.33 -14.69 -20.09
N GLY A 58 -16.05 -14.42 -19.99
CA GLY A 58 -15.00 -15.24 -20.57
C GLY A 58 -13.67 -15.08 -19.85
N PHE A 59 -12.81 -16.10 -19.97
CA PHE A 59 -11.47 -16.11 -19.36
C PHE A 59 -10.37 -15.87 -20.40
N GLU A 60 -10.72 -15.30 -21.55
CA GLU A 60 -9.82 -15.03 -22.67
C GLU A 60 -8.71 -14.07 -22.25
N ALA A 61 -9.05 -12.97 -21.58
CA ALA A 61 -8.07 -12.00 -21.06
C ALA A 61 -7.03 -12.67 -20.15
N TYR A 62 -7.47 -13.60 -19.28
CA TYR A 62 -6.54 -14.38 -18.46
C TYR A 62 -5.64 -15.28 -19.31
N ARG A 63 -6.21 -16.02 -20.28
CA ARG A 63 -5.42 -16.87 -21.18
C ARG A 63 -4.41 -16.06 -21.99
N GLU A 64 -4.77 -14.86 -22.41
CA GLU A 64 -3.91 -13.94 -23.15
C GLU A 64 -2.74 -13.46 -22.29
N VAL A 65 -3.00 -13.07 -21.04
CA VAL A 65 -1.93 -12.71 -20.10
C VAL A 65 -0.95 -13.87 -19.94
N TRP A 66 -1.42 -15.11 -19.76
CA TRP A 66 -0.54 -16.27 -19.62
C TRP A 66 0.21 -16.67 -20.91
N LYS A 67 -0.32 -16.34 -22.10
CA LYS A 67 0.28 -16.73 -23.39
C LYS A 67 1.18 -15.65 -24.00
N TYR A 68 0.76 -14.39 -23.91
CA TYR A 68 1.38 -13.27 -24.60
C TYR A 68 2.19 -12.36 -23.69
N THR A 69 2.12 -12.56 -22.36
CA THR A 69 2.96 -11.83 -21.41
C THR A 69 3.77 -12.78 -20.55
N ASP A 70 4.96 -12.36 -20.14
CA ASP A 70 5.78 -13.10 -19.17
C ASP A 70 5.29 -12.85 -17.73
N PHE A 71 3.99 -13.09 -17.52
CA PHE A 71 3.29 -12.77 -16.29
C PHE A 71 3.93 -13.41 -15.04
N PRO A 72 4.33 -14.68 -15.04
CA PRO A 72 4.99 -15.29 -13.88
C PRO A 72 6.29 -14.58 -13.49
N HIS A 73 7.08 -14.14 -14.47
CA HIS A 73 8.32 -13.42 -14.19
C HIS A 73 8.05 -12.00 -13.65
N LEU A 74 7.07 -11.29 -14.20
CA LEU A 74 6.65 -9.97 -13.71
C LEU A 74 6.13 -10.03 -12.27
N LEU A 75 5.30 -11.04 -11.98
CA LEU A 75 4.81 -11.30 -10.63
C LEU A 75 5.95 -11.67 -9.68
N GLY A 76 6.87 -12.53 -10.12
CA GLY A 76 8.06 -12.90 -9.37
C GLY A 76 8.94 -11.69 -9.03
N ASN A 77 9.16 -10.78 -9.98
CA ASN A 77 9.89 -9.54 -9.73
C ASN A 77 9.22 -8.68 -8.67
N SER A 78 7.88 -8.55 -8.72
CA SER A 78 7.11 -7.78 -7.75
C SER A 78 7.19 -8.38 -6.34
N VAL A 79 7.09 -9.71 -6.23
CA VAL A 79 7.25 -10.43 -4.94
C VAL A 79 8.65 -10.24 -4.38
N ILE A 80 9.69 -10.39 -5.20
CA ILE A 80 11.08 -10.24 -4.75
C ILE A 80 11.34 -8.81 -4.25
N VAL A 81 10.94 -7.80 -5.04
CA VAL A 81 11.16 -6.39 -4.70
C VAL A 81 10.39 -6.02 -3.42
N SER A 82 9.12 -6.41 -3.32
CA SER A 82 8.30 -6.13 -2.13
C SER A 82 8.84 -6.81 -0.87
N MET A 83 9.32 -8.06 -0.96
CA MET A 83 9.95 -8.76 0.16
C MET A 83 11.26 -8.09 0.59
N MET A 84 12.11 -7.70 -0.36
CA MET A 84 13.36 -6.97 -0.06
C MET A 84 13.05 -5.64 0.64
N THR A 85 12.12 -4.85 0.10
CA THR A 85 11.70 -3.58 0.70
C THR A 85 11.11 -3.80 2.10
N MET A 86 10.28 -4.82 2.29
CA MET A 86 9.71 -5.17 3.59
C MET A 86 10.80 -5.47 4.62
N VAL A 87 11.73 -6.38 4.30
CA VAL A 87 12.82 -6.77 5.20
C VAL A 87 13.71 -5.57 5.54
N MET A 88 14.11 -4.77 4.56
CA MET A 88 14.93 -3.58 4.78
C MET A 88 14.19 -2.54 5.66
N SER A 89 12.94 -2.24 5.32
CA SER A 89 12.14 -1.23 6.04
C SER A 89 11.87 -1.64 7.48
N LEU A 90 11.54 -2.91 7.72
CA LEU A 90 11.30 -3.42 9.06
C LEU A 90 12.60 -3.42 9.86
N THR A 91 13.69 -3.98 9.32
CA THR A 91 14.97 -4.05 10.04
C THR A 91 15.47 -2.66 10.45
N LEU A 92 15.54 -1.73 9.49
CA LEU A 92 15.99 -0.36 9.76
C LEU A 92 14.98 0.40 10.64
N GLY A 93 13.69 0.23 10.38
CA GLY A 93 12.60 0.85 11.13
C GLY A 93 12.56 0.40 12.59
N THR A 94 12.81 -0.89 12.85
CA THR A 94 12.91 -1.46 14.20
C THR A 94 14.10 -0.87 14.94
N PHE A 95 15.29 -0.84 14.34
CA PHE A 95 16.46 -0.25 15.00
C PHE A 95 16.29 1.23 15.31
N ALA A 96 15.85 2.03 14.32
CA ALA A 96 15.65 3.47 14.51
C ALA A 96 14.47 3.77 15.45
N GLY A 97 13.36 3.04 15.34
CA GLY A 97 12.20 3.17 16.22
C GLY A 97 12.53 2.83 17.67
N TYR A 98 13.29 1.76 17.90
CA TYR A 98 13.76 1.37 19.23
C TYR A 98 14.69 2.43 19.83
N ALA A 99 15.67 2.91 19.05
CA ALA A 99 16.57 3.97 19.49
C ALA A 99 15.80 5.25 19.86
N LEU A 100 14.81 5.66 19.05
CA LEU A 100 14.01 6.85 19.32
C LEU A 100 13.07 6.71 20.54
N SER A 101 12.63 5.49 20.84
CA SER A 101 11.77 5.20 21.98
C SER A 101 12.56 5.10 23.29
N ARG A 102 13.68 4.36 23.28
CA ARG A 102 14.40 3.99 24.51
C ARG A 102 15.67 4.78 24.78
N ALA A 103 16.32 5.35 23.76
CA ALA A 103 17.54 6.13 23.99
C ALA A 103 17.19 7.57 24.43
N ASN A 104 17.90 8.05 25.46
CA ASN A 104 17.76 9.40 25.97
C ASN A 104 18.82 10.30 25.36
N PHE A 105 18.52 10.89 24.20
CA PHE A 105 19.38 11.85 23.52
C PHE A 105 18.59 13.11 23.10
N GLY A 106 19.29 14.23 23.03
CA GLY A 106 18.71 15.50 22.58
C GLY A 106 18.33 15.44 21.09
N GLY A 107 17.18 16.01 20.72
CA GLY A 107 16.74 16.11 19.32
C GLY A 107 15.79 15.00 18.83
N LYS A 108 15.43 14.02 19.68
CA LYS A 108 14.52 12.91 19.32
C LYS A 108 13.19 13.36 18.70
N GLN A 109 12.60 14.44 19.21
CA GLN A 109 11.35 15.00 18.68
C GLN A 109 11.54 15.66 17.31
N GLY A 110 12.67 16.34 17.10
CA GLY A 110 13.02 16.94 15.81
C GLY A 110 13.24 15.90 14.72
N ILE A 111 13.91 14.79 15.04
CA ILE A 111 14.08 13.66 14.11
C ILE A 111 12.74 13.02 13.75
N LEU A 112 11.87 12.80 14.74
CA LEU A 112 10.55 12.24 14.50
C LEU A 112 9.71 13.15 13.59
N LEU A 113 9.72 14.46 13.87
CA LEU A 113 9.04 15.46 13.05
C LEU A 113 9.60 15.49 11.63
N PHE A 114 10.94 15.45 11.47
CA PHE A 114 11.58 15.41 10.16
C PHE A 114 11.11 14.21 9.33
N TYR A 115 11.07 13.00 9.90
CA TYR A 115 10.56 11.82 9.20
C TYR A 115 9.09 11.98 8.76
N MET A 116 8.25 12.63 9.57
CA MET A 116 6.86 12.91 9.19
C MET A 116 6.78 13.95 8.06
N LEU A 117 7.59 15.01 8.12
CA LEU A 117 7.61 16.08 7.11
C LEU A 117 8.08 15.58 5.74
N VAL A 118 9.04 14.66 5.69
CA VAL A 118 9.52 14.07 4.43
C VAL A 118 8.38 13.37 3.66
N ARG A 119 7.36 12.84 4.36
CA ARG A 119 6.19 12.20 3.71
C ARG A 119 5.24 13.18 3.04
N VAL A 120 5.34 14.48 3.34
CA VAL A 120 4.54 15.52 2.70
C VAL A 120 5.08 15.84 1.30
N ILE A 121 6.36 15.58 1.05
CA ILE A 121 6.98 15.78 -0.26
C ILE A 121 6.34 14.80 -1.25
N PRO A 122 5.78 15.27 -2.37
CA PRO A 122 5.24 14.40 -3.41
C PRO A 122 6.33 13.48 -3.94
N GLY A 123 6.09 12.16 -3.91
CA GLY A 123 7.11 11.17 -4.28
C GLY A 123 7.63 11.32 -5.72
N VAL A 124 6.81 11.88 -6.62
CA VAL A 124 7.22 12.18 -8.01
C VAL A 124 8.41 13.16 -8.08
N LEU A 125 8.52 14.10 -7.13
CA LEU A 125 9.63 15.07 -7.08
C LEU A 125 10.96 14.39 -6.74
N LEU A 126 10.91 13.24 -6.05
CA LEU A 126 12.08 12.48 -5.64
C LEU A 126 12.57 11.51 -6.74
N LEU A 127 11.81 11.33 -7.84
CA LEU A 127 12.19 10.39 -8.90
C LEU A 127 13.51 10.76 -9.57
N ILE A 128 13.69 12.03 -9.95
CA ILE A 128 14.93 12.50 -10.60
C ILE A 128 16.16 12.31 -9.69
N PRO A 129 16.16 12.78 -8.42
CA PRO A 129 17.34 12.60 -7.57
C PRO A 129 17.61 11.12 -7.24
N ILE A 130 16.57 10.31 -7.04
CA ILE A 130 16.74 8.86 -6.83
C ILE A 130 17.33 8.20 -8.09
N TYR A 131 16.85 8.56 -9.28
CA TYR A 131 17.38 8.05 -10.55
C TYR A 131 18.87 8.36 -10.71
N ILE A 132 19.27 9.61 -10.46
CA ILE A 132 20.69 10.01 -10.51
C ILE A 132 21.52 9.23 -9.47
N MET A 133 20.98 9.00 -8.28
CA MET A 133 21.65 8.23 -7.24
C MET A 133 21.85 6.77 -7.66
N MET A 134 20.80 6.12 -8.18
CA MET A 134 20.88 4.74 -8.68
C MET A 134 21.83 4.62 -9.86
N MET A 135 21.87 5.62 -10.74
CA MET A 135 22.84 5.70 -11.85
C MET A 135 24.27 5.74 -11.34
N LYS A 136 24.58 6.63 -10.40
CA LYS A 136 25.93 6.76 -9.83
C LYS A 136 26.38 5.49 -9.10
N LEU A 137 25.43 4.76 -8.52
CA LEU A 137 25.68 3.49 -7.83
C LEU A 137 25.71 2.28 -8.78
N ASN A 138 25.49 2.45 -10.09
CA ASN A 138 25.32 1.38 -11.08
C ASN A 138 24.21 0.37 -10.69
N LEU A 139 23.15 0.86 -10.04
CA LEU A 139 21.99 0.06 -9.60
C LEU A 139 20.76 0.28 -10.48
N LEU A 140 20.92 0.96 -11.62
CA LEU A 140 19.83 1.11 -12.59
C LEU A 140 19.39 -0.23 -13.14
N ASP A 141 18.09 -0.36 -13.37
CA ASP A 141 17.44 -1.57 -13.89
C ASP A 141 17.68 -2.84 -13.04
N THR A 142 17.97 -2.66 -11.74
CA THR A 142 18.14 -3.78 -10.81
C THR A 142 16.98 -3.86 -9.81
N LYS A 143 16.57 -5.10 -9.48
CA LYS A 143 15.58 -5.37 -8.42
C LYS A 143 16.02 -4.78 -7.06
N PHE A 144 17.32 -4.84 -6.77
CA PHE A 144 17.89 -4.29 -5.54
C PHE A 144 17.82 -2.75 -5.49
N GLY A 145 18.20 -2.07 -6.58
CA GLY A 145 18.10 -0.62 -6.67
C GLY A 145 16.65 -0.13 -6.51
N LEU A 146 15.70 -0.85 -7.12
CA LEU A 146 14.27 -0.57 -6.96
C LEU A 146 13.79 -0.79 -5.51
N ALA A 147 14.19 -1.90 -4.88
CA ALA A 147 13.82 -2.18 -3.49
C ALA A 147 14.39 -1.15 -2.50
N LEU A 148 15.62 -0.68 -2.75
CA LEU A 148 16.27 0.38 -1.98
C LEU A 148 15.53 1.71 -2.14
N ALA A 149 15.15 2.06 -3.36
CA ALA A 149 14.34 3.25 -3.62
C ALA A 149 13.01 3.20 -2.88
N TYR A 150 12.26 2.09 -2.97
CA TYR A 150 11.00 1.92 -2.22
C TYR A 150 11.17 1.99 -0.71
N THR A 151 12.28 1.47 -0.18
CA THR A 151 12.59 1.56 1.25
C THR A 151 12.63 3.01 1.72
N THR A 152 13.12 3.96 0.92
CA THR A 152 13.14 5.37 1.32
C THR A 152 11.75 5.97 1.55
N PHE A 153 10.73 5.47 0.85
CA PHE A 153 9.34 5.93 1.00
C PHE A 153 8.63 5.25 2.18
N THR A 154 8.91 3.97 2.42
CA THR A 154 8.26 3.18 3.48
C THR A 154 8.92 3.36 4.85
N LEU A 155 10.22 3.66 4.88
CA LEU A 155 11.01 3.73 6.11
C LEU A 155 10.48 4.76 7.13
N PRO A 156 10.09 6.00 6.77
CA PRO A 156 9.56 6.96 7.74
C PRO A 156 8.29 6.46 8.45
N ALA A 157 7.43 5.75 7.72
CA ALA A 157 6.23 5.13 8.28
C ALA A 157 6.59 3.97 9.23
N ALA A 158 7.54 3.12 8.82
CA ALA A 158 8.02 2.01 9.64
C ALA A 158 8.65 2.49 10.95
N ILE A 159 9.50 3.52 10.92
CA ILE A 159 10.12 4.11 12.13
C ILE A 159 9.04 4.63 13.08
N TRP A 160 8.07 5.39 12.55
CA TRP A 160 7.00 5.98 13.36
C TRP A 160 6.13 4.90 14.02
N LEU A 161 5.75 3.87 13.27
CA LEU A 161 4.95 2.76 13.76
C LEU A 161 5.73 1.93 14.80
N MET A 162 6.99 1.57 14.52
CA MET A 162 7.82 0.80 15.45
C MET A 162 8.08 1.56 16.75
N LYS A 163 8.36 2.88 16.67
CA LYS A 163 8.45 3.73 17.86
C LYS A 163 7.16 3.67 18.68
N GLY A 164 6.00 3.82 18.03
CA GLY A 164 4.70 3.76 18.71
C GLY A 164 4.40 2.41 19.37
N PHE A 165 4.96 1.31 18.85
CA PHE A 165 4.90 -0.01 19.50
C PHE A 165 5.89 -0.16 20.67
N PHE A 166 7.02 0.52 20.61
CA PHE A 166 8.05 0.43 21.65
C PHE A 166 7.84 1.38 22.82
N ASP A 167 7.12 2.49 22.64
CA ASP A 167 6.75 3.42 23.71
C ASP A 167 5.80 2.77 24.73
#